data_AF-A0A957EDV0-F1
#
_entry.id   AF-A0A957EDV0-F1
#
_cell.length_a   1.000
_cell.length_b   1.000
_cell.length_c   1.000
_cell.angle_alpha   90.00
_cell.angle_beta   90.00
_cell.angle_gamma   90.00
#
_symmetry.space_group_name_H-M   'P 1'
#
loop_
_entity.id
_entity.type
_entity.pdbx_description
1 polymer ?
#
loop_
_entity_poly.entity_id
_entity_poly.type
_entity_poly.pdbx_seq_one_letter_code
_entity_poly.pdbx_strand_id
1 'polypeptide(L)'
;MPRYVTLISQASYKRAHDYLVKLRAGKQPGAFLQQHLAGIELDSLTVEQFLEKLIRTKRPQIFAESAVTGDGSDWNLIELGLLGDISIAAPVTFFDNGRHTHPEIHKPPFTGWLLFVPGALLRNGRSHTPADWNEVVKNEQIDEDAYCRLYERRLLPGFLFINEQMQQRGKQALITVPGLGCGMFAGPFQGQLGEMLKRTLQRFVTKHAASFNHVRAIYYDPYRECQNKRHEIGELSFLVRPLTHGNEHKPQLCHPTTYEESGDDFSNCELVSAVAWDHVSWPGNDFYVGSRATDDGVKGAATDVTAVLTGISGTYNPQTNQYEPPTTYHTWNDLILKEKPDLMLCTTLRIFPPTP
;
A
#
# COMPACT_ATOMS: atom_id res chain seq x y z
N MET A 1 5.93 -15.97 -14.09
CA MET A 1 4.96 -14.85 -14.15
C MET A 1 4.95 -14.16 -12.78
N PRO A 2 4.72 -12.83 -12.72
CA PRO A 2 4.60 -12.13 -11.44
C PRO A 2 3.52 -12.76 -10.57
N ARG A 3 3.77 -12.87 -9.26
CA ARG A 3 2.82 -13.44 -8.30
C ARG A 3 1.91 -12.40 -7.64
N TYR A 4 2.07 -11.12 -7.98
CA TYR A 4 1.29 -9.99 -7.47
C TYR A 4 0.38 -9.40 -8.54
N VAL A 5 -0.55 -8.54 -8.11
CA VAL A 5 -1.48 -7.81 -8.97
C VAL A 5 -1.35 -6.32 -8.69
N THR A 6 -1.26 -5.51 -9.74
CA THR A 6 -1.30 -4.05 -9.65
C THR A 6 -2.73 -3.56 -9.81
N LEU A 7 -3.17 -2.68 -8.93
CA LEU A 7 -4.56 -2.28 -8.80
C LEU A 7 -4.68 -0.76 -8.96
N ILE A 8 -5.64 -0.32 -9.76
CA ILE A 8 -5.92 1.10 -9.97
C ILE A 8 -7.44 1.33 -10.06
N SER A 9 -7.90 2.50 -9.62
CA SER A 9 -9.29 2.90 -9.84
C SER A 9 -9.55 3.30 -11.30
N GLN A 10 -10.78 3.16 -11.77
CA GLN A 10 -11.19 3.65 -13.08
C GLN A 10 -10.97 5.18 -13.21
N ALA A 11 -11.20 5.93 -12.14
CA ALA A 11 -10.93 7.37 -12.10
C ALA A 11 -9.44 7.68 -12.31
N SER A 12 -8.55 6.92 -11.66
CA SER A 12 -7.10 7.09 -11.78
C SER A 12 -6.58 6.60 -13.13
N TYR A 13 -7.15 5.54 -13.70
CA TYR A 13 -6.86 5.11 -15.07
C TYR A 13 -7.24 6.20 -16.08
N LYS A 14 -8.40 6.85 -15.90
CA LYS A 14 -8.77 8.02 -16.72
C LYS A 14 -7.78 9.18 -16.54
N ARG A 15 -7.34 9.47 -15.30
CA ARG A 15 -6.30 10.49 -15.06
C ARG A 15 -5.00 10.16 -15.80
N ALA A 16 -4.61 8.88 -15.85
CA ALA A 16 -3.43 8.43 -16.60
C ALA A 16 -3.60 8.64 -18.10
N HIS A 17 -4.76 8.29 -18.66
CA HIS A 17 -5.11 8.61 -20.05
C HIS A 17 -5.02 10.12 -20.33
N ASP A 18 -5.65 10.95 -19.50
CA ASP A 18 -5.66 12.40 -19.68
C ASP A 18 -4.24 12.99 -19.59
N TYR A 19 -3.37 12.42 -18.76
CA TYR A 19 -1.98 12.84 -18.68
C TYR A 19 -1.17 12.41 -19.92
N LEU A 20 -1.36 11.18 -20.41
CA LEU A 20 -0.75 10.73 -21.66
C LEU A 20 -1.14 11.62 -22.85
N VAL A 21 -2.41 12.03 -22.94
CA VAL A 21 -2.87 13.01 -23.95
C VAL A 21 -2.12 14.34 -23.83
N LYS A 22 -1.89 14.83 -22.60
CA LYS A 22 -1.10 16.06 -22.39
C LYS A 22 0.36 15.89 -22.81
N LEU A 23 0.98 14.73 -22.54
CA LEU A 23 2.35 14.43 -22.97
C LEU A 23 2.46 14.45 -24.51
N ARG A 24 1.49 13.84 -25.22
CA ARG A 24 1.40 13.92 -26.68
C ARG A 24 1.24 15.35 -27.20
N ALA A 25 0.53 16.20 -26.45
CA ALA A 25 0.40 17.62 -26.75
C ALA A 25 1.62 18.48 -26.35
N GLY A 26 2.75 17.87 -25.95
CA GLY A 26 4.00 18.57 -25.64
C GLY A 26 4.22 18.93 -24.17
N LYS A 27 3.35 18.48 -23.25
CA LYS A 27 3.62 18.60 -21.80
C LYS A 27 4.90 17.83 -21.47
N GLN A 28 5.80 18.46 -20.73
CA GLN A 28 7.02 17.79 -20.28
C GLN A 28 6.72 16.83 -19.11
N PRO A 29 7.19 15.57 -19.18
CA PRO A 29 7.21 14.68 -18.04
C PRO A 29 8.31 15.08 -17.04
N GLY A 30 8.28 14.52 -15.83
CA GLY A 30 9.38 14.58 -14.88
C GLY A 30 10.60 13.80 -15.39
N ALA A 31 11.78 14.15 -14.90
CA ALA A 31 13.05 13.63 -15.41
C ALA A 31 13.15 12.10 -15.38
N PHE A 32 12.61 11.42 -14.37
CA PHE A 32 12.66 9.95 -14.33
C PHE A 32 11.74 9.33 -15.37
N LEU A 33 10.51 9.83 -15.52
CA LEU A 33 9.62 9.34 -16.57
C LEU A 33 10.16 9.66 -17.97
N GLN A 34 10.76 10.84 -18.16
CA GLN A 34 11.43 11.23 -19.41
C GLN A 34 12.47 10.19 -19.84
N GLN A 35 13.28 9.68 -18.90
CA GLN A 35 14.29 8.65 -19.18
C GLN A 35 13.65 7.34 -19.66
N HIS A 36 12.54 6.92 -19.05
CA HIS A 36 11.82 5.70 -19.44
C HIS A 36 11.03 5.85 -20.74
N LEU A 37 10.71 7.08 -21.15
CA LEU A 37 10.06 7.40 -22.42
C LEU A 37 11.06 7.73 -23.55
N ALA A 38 12.36 7.82 -23.27
CA ALA A 38 13.36 8.17 -24.26
C ALA A 38 13.37 7.19 -25.44
N GLY A 39 13.24 7.72 -26.67
CA GLY A 39 13.19 6.91 -27.89
C GLY A 39 11.85 6.20 -28.14
N ILE A 40 10.80 6.48 -27.36
CA ILE A 40 9.46 5.91 -27.54
C ILE A 40 8.54 6.93 -28.23
N GLU A 41 7.88 6.50 -29.30
CA GLU A 41 6.82 7.26 -29.98
C GLU A 41 5.56 7.34 -29.11
N LEU A 42 5.30 8.51 -28.49
CA LEU A 42 4.18 8.69 -27.54
C LEU A 42 2.81 8.41 -28.15
N ASP A 43 2.62 8.66 -29.44
CA ASP A 43 1.35 8.40 -30.15
C ASP A 43 1.02 6.91 -30.24
N SER A 44 2.02 6.04 -30.12
CA SER A 44 1.83 4.58 -30.16
C SER A 44 1.52 3.96 -28.79
N LEU A 45 1.71 4.69 -27.68
CA LEU A 45 1.55 4.15 -26.34
C LEU A 45 0.08 3.95 -25.94
N THR A 46 -0.24 2.76 -25.44
CA THR A 46 -1.48 2.55 -24.67
C THR A 46 -1.35 3.14 -23.26
N VAL A 47 -2.47 3.28 -22.54
CA VAL A 47 -2.46 3.77 -21.15
C VAL A 47 -1.72 2.79 -20.24
N GLU A 48 -1.88 1.49 -20.48
CA GLU A 48 -1.21 0.41 -19.76
C GLU A 48 0.31 0.48 -19.96
N GLN A 49 0.77 0.62 -21.20
CA GLN A 49 2.19 0.77 -21.49
C GLN A 49 2.75 2.07 -20.90
N PHE A 50 1.97 3.15 -20.90
CA PHE A 50 2.34 4.39 -20.23
C PHE A 50 2.49 4.18 -18.71
N LEU A 51 1.50 3.55 -18.07
CA LEU A 51 1.53 3.23 -16.64
C LEU A 51 2.69 2.30 -16.28
N GLU A 52 3.02 1.33 -17.15
CA GLU A 52 4.21 0.50 -17.02
C GLU A 52 5.48 1.35 -17.00
N LYS A 53 5.64 2.31 -17.92
CA LYS A 53 6.80 3.22 -17.89
C LYS A 53 6.82 4.07 -16.62
N LEU A 54 5.67 4.51 -16.15
CA LEU A 54 5.55 5.30 -14.93
C LEU A 54 5.91 4.49 -13.69
N ILE A 55 5.37 3.29 -13.47
CA ILE A 55 5.66 2.49 -12.26
C ILE A 55 7.12 2.07 -12.19
N ARG A 56 7.78 1.85 -13.34
CA ARG A 56 9.21 1.52 -13.41
C ARG A 56 10.15 2.65 -13.01
N THR A 57 9.63 3.87 -12.87
CA THR A 57 10.40 4.97 -12.28
C THR A 57 10.59 4.80 -10.77
N LYS A 58 9.74 4.01 -10.10
CA LYS A 58 9.82 3.74 -8.66
C LYS A 58 11.15 3.04 -8.34
N ARG A 59 11.75 3.39 -7.21
CA ARG A 59 13.05 2.88 -6.77
C ARG A 59 12.86 1.87 -5.63
N PRO A 60 13.75 0.88 -5.45
CA PRO A 60 13.62 -0.06 -4.34
C PRO A 60 13.47 0.63 -2.98
N GLN A 61 14.38 1.57 -2.67
CA GLN A 61 14.35 2.37 -1.46
C GLN A 61 14.39 3.86 -1.79
N ILE A 62 13.44 4.63 -1.26
CA ILE A 62 13.42 6.10 -1.31
C ILE A 62 12.43 6.64 -0.28
N PHE A 63 12.81 7.71 0.43
CA PHE A 63 11.93 8.39 1.37
C PHE A 63 11.11 9.47 0.66
N ALA A 64 9.87 9.16 0.29
CA ALA A 64 8.99 10.05 -0.48
C ALA A 64 8.81 11.44 0.14
N GLU A 65 8.83 11.52 1.46
CA GLU A 65 8.60 12.75 2.23
C GLU A 65 9.82 13.67 2.34
N SER A 66 11.02 13.23 1.93
CA SER A 66 12.26 14.00 2.11
C SER A 66 13.21 13.97 0.91
N ALA A 67 13.21 12.88 0.15
CA ALA A 67 14.07 12.72 -1.02
C ALA A 67 13.46 13.27 -2.31
N VAL A 68 12.13 13.40 -2.38
CA VAL A 68 11.41 13.85 -3.58
C VAL A 68 11.28 15.37 -3.62
N THR A 69 11.58 15.96 -4.77
CA THR A 69 11.39 17.38 -5.07
C THR A 69 9.97 17.64 -5.58
N GLY A 70 9.47 16.88 -6.56
CA GLY A 70 8.09 16.96 -7.03
C GLY A 70 7.79 18.07 -8.06
N ASP A 71 8.83 18.76 -8.54
CA ASP A 71 8.75 19.87 -9.50
C ASP A 71 9.02 19.46 -10.95
N GLY A 72 9.29 18.17 -11.19
CA GLY A 72 9.70 17.62 -12.48
C GLY A 72 11.20 17.37 -12.62
N SER A 73 12.04 17.83 -11.70
CA SER A 73 13.47 17.44 -11.65
C SER A 73 13.66 15.96 -11.32
N ASP A 74 12.69 15.34 -10.66
CA ASP A 74 12.53 13.91 -10.46
C ASP A 74 11.20 13.42 -11.06
N TRP A 75 10.10 13.62 -10.33
CA TRP A 75 8.72 13.46 -10.76
C TRP A 75 8.01 14.81 -10.65
N ASN A 76 6.96 15.03 -11.44
CA ASN A 76 6.05 16.15 -11.20
C ASN A 76 4.84 15.73 -10.35
N LEU A 77 4.06 16.70 -9.85
CA LEU A 77 2.89 16.43 -9.02
C LEU A 77 1.81 15.55 -9.68
N ILE A 78 1.66 15.58 -11.02
CA ILE A 78 0.69 14.73 -11.71
C ILE A 78 1.17 13.27 -11.65
N GLU A 79 2.45 13.02 -11.94
CA GLU A 79 3.07 11.70 -11.88
C GLU A 79 3.02 11.12 -10.47
N LEU A 80 3.40 11.92 -9.47
CA LEU A 80 3.29 11.52 -8.07
C LEU A 80 1.85 11.16 -7.71
N GLY A 81 0.88 12.01 -8.07
CA GLY A 81 -0.53 11.73 -7.81
C GLY A 81 -1.08 10.48 -8.53
N LEU A 82 -0.53 10.10 -9.68
CA LEU A 82 -0.86 8.85 -10.37
C LEU A 82 -0.20 7.64 -9.69
N LEU A 83 1.08 7.76 -9.34
CA LEU A 83 1.81 6.70 -8.64
C LEU A 83 1.23 6.42 -7.24
N GLY A 84 0.77 7.45 -6.53
CA GLY A 84 0.09 7.32 -5.24
C GLY A 84 -1.29 6.65 -5.36
N ASP A 85 -1.89 6.63 -6.56
CA ASP A 85 -3.16 5.96 -6.79
C ASP A 85 -3.02 4.47 -7.16
N ILE A 86 -1.79 3.98 -7.35
CA ILE A 86 -1.51 2.58 -7.70
C ILE A 86 -1.27 1.79 -6.41
N SER A 87 -2.06 0.74 -6.21
CA SER A 87 -1.86 -0.23 -5.12
C SER A 87 -1.31 -1.55 -5.67
N ILE A 88 -0.69 -2.36 -4.80
CA ILE A 88 -0.24 -3.72 -5.16
C ILE A 88 -0.79 -4.71 -4.14
N ALA A 89 -1.41 -5.78 -4.62
CA ALA A 89 -1.81 -6.93 -3.81
C ALA A 89 -0.86 -8.10 -4.07
N ALA A 90 -0.28 -8.65 -3.00
CA ALA A 90 0.71 -9.71 -3.06
C ALA A 90 0.30 -10.87 -2.12
N PRO A 91 0.14 -12.11 -2.63
CA PRO A 91 0.01 -13.28 -1.78
C PRO A 91 1.37 -13.58 -1.16
N VAL A 92 1.41 -13.73 0.15
CA VAL A 92 2.65 -13.90 0.92
C VAL A 92 2.53 -15.00 1.96
N THR A 93 3.68 -15.40 2.48
CA THR A 93 3.82 -16.13 3.74
C THR A 93 4.20 -15.17 4.85
N PHE A 94 3.46 -15.17 5.96
CA PHE A 94 3.78 -14.46 7.19
C PHE A 94 4.66 -15.32 8.09
N PHE A 95 5.86 -14.84 8.40
CA PHE A 95 6.82 -15.53 9.26
C PHE A 95 6.77 -15.05 10.71
N ASP A 96 6.42 -13.80 10.94
CA ASP A 96 6.25 -13.23 12.29
C ASP A 96 5.03 -12.30 12.39
N ASN A 97 4.71 -11.88 13.61
CA ASN A 97 3.49 -11.11 13.91
C ASN A 97 3.55 -9.62 13.53
N GLY A 98 4.65 -9.15 12.93
CA GLY A 98 4.78 -7.78 12.41
C GLY A 98 5.02 -6.71 13.48
N ARG A 99 5.42 -7.07 14.71
CA ARG A 99 5.92 -6.08 15.67
C ARG A 99 7.22 -5.47 15.18
N HIS A 100 7.44 -4.17 15.39
CA HIS A 100 8.68 -3.48 15.00
C HIS A 100 9.92 -4.02 15.72
N THR A 101 9.78 -4.42 16.98
CA THR A 101 10.86 -4.97 17.80
C THR A 101 10.42 -6.27 18.45
N HIS A 102 11.34 -7.22 18.60
CA HIS A 102 11.12 -8.54 19.21
C HIS A 102 9.82 -9.22 18.76
N PRO A 103 9.64 -9.45 17.44
CA PRO A 103 8.42 -10.05 16.94
C PRO A 103 8.29 -11.51 17.37
N GLU A 104 7.06 -11.98 17.46
CA GLU A 104 6.78 -13.39 17.74
C GLU A 104 6.71 -14.13 16.41
N ILE A 105 7.61 -15.10 16.24
CA ILE A 105 7.73 -15.91 15.03
C ILE A 105 6.63 -16.98 15.02
N HIS A 106 5.90 -17.08 13.91
CA HIS A 106 4.85 -18.07 13.70
C HIS A 106 5.45 -19.46 13.48
N LYS A 107 4.86 -20.47 14.13
CA LYS A 107 5.29 -21.87 14.02
C LYS A 107 4.07 -22.79 13.88
N PRO A 108 3.73 -23.24 12.66
CA PRO A 108 4.36 -22.90 11.38
C PRO A 108 4.03 -21.47 10.88
N PRO A 109 4.80 -20.91 9.94
CA PRO A 109 4.38 -19.75 9.14
C PRO A 109 3.05 -20.04 8.42
N PHE A 110 2.29 -19.00 8.09
CA PHE A 110 1.00 -19.14 7.40
C PHE A 110 0.86 -18.16 6.24
N THR A 111 -0.07 -18.43 5.33
CA THR A 111 -0.25 -17.62 4.11
C THR A 111 -1.38 -16.60 4.25
N GLY A 112 -1.28 -15.51 3.51
CA GLY A 112 -2.38 -14.58 3.25
C GLY A 112 -1.93 -13.49 2.28
N TRP A 113 -2.38 -12.25 2.47
CA TRP A 113 -2.11 -11.16 1.52
C TRP A 113 -1.56 -9.91 2.19
N LEU A 114 -0.60 -9.26 1.52
CA LEU A 114 -0.29 -7.85 1.74
C LEU A 114 -0.98 -7.00 0.66
N LEU A 115 -1.58 -5.89 1.10
CA LEU A 115 -2.19 -4.89 0.22
C LEU A 115 -1.46 -3.56 0.43
N PHE A 116 -0.51 -3.25 -0.44
CA PHE A 116 0.27 -2.01 -0.40
C PHE A 116 -0.55 -0.85 -0.95
N VAL A 117 -0.86 0.12 -0.09
CA VAL A 117 -1.68 1.29 -0.43
C VAL A 117 -0.91 2.54 -0.07
N PRO A 118 -0.59 3.42 -1.05
CA PRO A 118 0.10 4.65 -0.75
C PRO A 118 -0.74 5.57 0.15
N GLY A 119 -0.22 5.91 1.32
CA GLY A 119 -0.86 6.88 2.22
C GLY A 119 -0.86 8.29 1.65
N ALA A 120 -1.69 9.19 2.17
CA ALA A 120 -1.65 10.60 1.78
C ALA A 120 -0.27 11.22 2.11
N LEU A 121 0.42 11.75 1.10
CA LEU A 121 1.74 12.40 1.25
C LEU A 121 1.56 13.91 1.39
N LEU A 122 1.55 14.38 2.64
CA LEU A 122 1.32 15.77 3.06
C LEU A 122 2.58 16.42 3.66
N ARG A 123 3.74 15.80 3.42
CA ARG A 123 5.05 16.32 3.77
C ARG A 123 5.98 16.30 2.56
N ASN A 124 6.75 17.36 2.43
CA ASN A 124 7.89 17.44 1.53
C ASN A 124 9.04 18.16 2.26
N GLY A 125 10.14 17.44 2.48
CA GLY A 125 11.31 17.92 3.21
C GLY A 125 12.20 18.88 2.42
N ARG A 126 11.84 19.22 1.19
CA ARG A 126 12.60 20.10 0.28
C ARG A 126 11.92 21.45 0.07
N SER A 127 10.94 21.80 0.88
CA SER A 127 10.18 23.05 0.78
C SER A 127 9.36 23.19 -0.51
N HIS A 128 9.01 22.07 -1.15
CA HIS A 128 8.06 22.03 -2.27
C HIS A 128 6.67 21.60 -1.81
N THR A 129 5.68 21.75 -2.68
CA THR A 129 4.31 21.28 -2.42
C THR A 129 4.30 19.74 -2.30
N PRO A 130 3.79 19.16 -1.20
CA PRO A 130 3.61 17.71 -1.10
C PRO A 130 2.64 17.17 -2.16
N ALA A 131 2.83 15.92 -2.56
CA ALA A 131 2.10 15.32 -3.70
C ALA A 131 0.58 15.44 -3.59
N ASP A 132 0.03 15.19 -2.40
CA ASP A 132 -1.41 15.14 -2.19
C ASP A 132 -1.98 16.47 -1.63
N TRP A 133 -1.12 17.46 -1.38
CA TRP A 133 -1.49 18.71 -0.68
C TRP A 133 -2.62 19.45 -1.38
N ASN A 134 -2.47 19.72 -2.67
CA ASN A 134 -3.45 20.50 -3.43
C ASN A 134 -4.80 19.77 -3.58
N GLU A 135 -4.83 18.45 -3.42
CA GLU A 135 -6.07 17.68 -3.48
C GLU A 135 -6.84 17.77 -2.17
N VAL A 136 -6.14 17.63 -1.03
CA VAL A 136 -6.79 17.43 0.27
C VAL A 136 -6.62 18.56 1.27
N VAL A 137 -5.87 19.62 0.96
CA VAL A 137 -5.67 20.77 1.85
C VAL A 137 -6.29 22.02 1.23
N LYS A 138 -7.13 22.72 2.00
CA LYS A 138 -7.68 24.04 1.67
C LYS A 138 -7.56 24.95 2.87
N ASN A 139 -7.06 26.17 2.67
CA ASN A 139 -6.84 27.15 3.75
C ASN A 139 -6.08 26.55 4.94
N GLU A 140 -5.02 25.77 4.65
CA GLU A 140 -4.16 25.08 5.64
C GLU A 140 -4.88 24.03 6.51
N GLN A 141 -6.10 23.64 6.15
CA GLN A 141 -6.88 22.60 6.82
C GLN A 141 -7.15 21.44 5.86
N ILE A 142 -7.28 20.24 6.42
CA ILE A 142 -7.68 19.07 5.65
C ILE A 142 -9.15 19.24 5.23
N ASP A 143 -9.40 19.22 3.92
CA ASP A 143 -10.73 19.04 3.35
C ASP A 143 -11.13 17.56 3.52
N GLU A 144 -11.97 17.30 4.52
CA GLU A 144 -12.38 15.95 4.91
C GLU A 144 -13.01 15.16 3.74
N ASP A 145 -13.80 15.80 2.89
CA ASP A 145 -14.42 15.14 1.75
C ASP A 145 -13.42 14.81 0.65
N ALA A 146 -12.44 15.69 0.41
CA ALA A 146 -11.36 15.41 -0.51
C ALA A 146 -10.44 14.29 0.00
N TYR A 147 -10.13 14.29 1.30
CA TYR A 147 -9.37 13.22 1.94
C TYR A 147 -10.12 11.87 1.86
N CYS A 148 -11.43 11.87 2.06
CA CYS A 148 -12.26 10.69 1.87
C CYS A 148 -12.24 10.18 0.42
N ARG A 149 -12.37 11.08 -0.57
CA ARG A 149 -12.30 10.71 -1.99
C ARG A 149 -10.92 10.16 -2.38
N LEU A 150 -9.85 10.72 -1.82
CA LEU A 150 -8.48 10.24 -2.04
C LEU A 150 -8.34 8.79 -1.57
N TYR A 151 -8.69 8.50 -0.32
CA TYR A 151 -8.56 7.15 0.23
C TYR A 151 -9.55 6.17 -0.38
N GLU A 152 -10.78 6.58 -0.69
CA GLU A 152 -11.71 5.73 -1.44
C GLU A 152 -11.10 5.30 -2.77
N ARG A 153 -10.50 6.24 -3.51
CA ARG A 153 -9.85 5.97 -4.80
C ARG A 153 -8.68 5.00 -4.69
N ARG A 154 -7.94 5.02 -3.57
CA ARG A 154 -6.77 4.17 -3.32
C ARG A 154 -7.11 2.81 -2.71
N LEU A 155 -8.11 2.74 -1.84
CA LEU A 155 -8.48 1.52 -1.11
C LEU A 155 -9.47 0.64 -1.89
N LEU A 156 -10.45 1.24 -2.58
CA LEU A 156 -11.54 0.49 -3.20
C LEU A 156 -11.05 -0.61 -4.17
N PRO A 157 -10.07 -0.37 -5.06
CA PRO A 157 -9.54 -1.42 -5.93
C PRO A 157 -9.00 -2.63 -5.15
N GLY A 158 -8.26 -2.37 -4.07
CA GLY A 158 -7.72 -3.39 -3.17
C GLY A 158 -8.79 -4.21 -2.50
N PHE A 159 -9.79 -3.55 -1.92
CA PHE A 159 -10.88 -4.22 -1.21
C PHE A 159 -11.77 -5.06 -2.13
N LEU A 160 -12.10 -4.55 -3.32
CA LEU A 160 -12.86 -5.31 -4.32
C LEU A 160 -12.07 -6.53 -4.81
N PHE A 161 -10.77 -6.35 -5.10
CA PHE A 161 -9.89 -7.46 -5.49
C PHE A 161 -9.85 -8.55 -4.41
N ILE A 162 -9.62 -8.18 -3.15
CA ILE A 162 -9.57 -9.12 -2.03
C ILE A 162 -10.91 -9.83 -1.84
N ASN A 163 -12.02 -9.09 -1.93
CA ASN A 163 -13.36 -9.68 -1.86
C ASN A 163 -13.56 -10.77 -2.94
N GLU A 164 -13.16 -10.51 -4.20
CA GLU A 164 -13.20 -11.51 -5.26
C GLU A 164 -12.29 -12.72 -4.97
N GLN A 165 -11.08 -12.50 -4.45
CA GLN A 165 -10.17 -13.60 -4.09
C GLN A 165 -10.73 -14.48 -2.98
N MET A 166 -11.34 -13.87 -1.97
CA MET A 166 -11.98 -14.61 -0.87
C MET A 166 -13.20 -15.39 -1.35
N GLN A 167 -14.02 -14.79 -2.23
CA GLN A 167 -15.14 -15.47 -2.87
C GLN A 167 -14.68 -16.72 -3.63
N GLN A 168 -13.66 -16.59 -4.48
CA GLN A 168 -13.11 -17.71 -5.26
C GLN A 168 -12.59 -18.86 -4.39
N ARG A 169 -12.17 -18.55 -3.16
CA ARG A 169 -11.61 -19.52 -2.19
C ARG A 169 -12.64 -20.07 -1.22
N GLY A 170 -13.89 -19.58 -1.24
CA GLY A 170 -14.89 -19.91 -0.22
C GLY A 170 -14.51 -19.41 1.19
N LYS A 171 -13.72 -18.32 1.25
CA LYS A 171 -13.21 -17.72 2.49
C LYS A 171 -13.84 -16.35 2.72
N GLN A 172 -13.54 -15.80 3.90
CA GLN A 172 -13.78 -14.41 4.27
C GLN A 172 -12.43 -13.71 4.51
N ALA A 173 -12.35 -12.39 4.37
CA ALA A 173 -11.18 -11.63 4.75
C ALA A 173 -11.33 -11.04 6.16
N LEU A 174 -10.26 -11.14 6.95
CA LEU A 174 -10.00 -10.20 8.04
C LEU A 174 -8.89 -9.26 7.57
N ILE A 175 -9.22 -7.97 7.44
CA ILE A 175 -8.32 -6.96 6.89
C ILE A 175 -7.75 -6.11 8.02
N THR A 176 -6.46 -6.19 8.31
CA THR A 176 -5.81 -5.25 9.23
C THR A 176 -5.38 -4.00 8.48
N VAL A 177 -5.56 -2.83 9.09
CA VAL A 177 -5.21 -1.54 8.50
C VAL A 177 -4.41 -0.74 9.52
N PRO A 178 -3.15 -0.35 9.21
CA PRO A 178 -2.36 0.53 10.06
C PRO A 178 -2.77 2.00 9.83
N GLY A 179 -2.13 2.94 10.53
CA GLY A 179 -2.23 4.37 10.20
C GLY A 179 -1.62 4.71 8.84
N LEU A 180 -2.40 4.64 7.76
CA LEU A 180 -1.97 4.98 6.40
C LEU A 180 -1.67 6.48 6.30
N GLY A 181 -0.42 6.83 5.99
CA GLY A 181 0.01 8.23 5.87
C GLY A 181 -0.02 9.03 7.18
N CYS A 182 -0.26 8.39 8.33
CA CYS A 182 -0.39 9.09 9.63
C CYS A 182 0.97 9.42 10.29
N GLY A 183 2.03 8.73 9.89
CA GLY A 183 3.39 8.93 10.40
C GLY A 183 4.08 10.16 9.80
N MET A 184 5.28 9.99 9.25
CA MET A 184 6.06 11.10 8.68
C MET A 184 5.36 11.80 7.50
N PHE A 185 4.54 11.06 6.75
CA PHE A 185 3.81 11.60 5.60
C PHE A 185 2.75 12.63 5.98
N ALA A 186 2.27 12.64 7.22
CA ALA A 186 1.27 13.59 7.68
C ALA A 186 1.79 15.04 7.74
N GLY A 187 3.11 15.24 7.79
CA GLY A 187 3.72 16.56 7.87
C GLY A 187 3.18 17.38 9.04
N PRO A 188 2.61 18.59 8.81
CA PRO A 188 2.06 19.43 9.88
C PRO A 188 0.81 18.83 10.55
N PHE A 189 0.22 17.77 9.99
CA PHE A 189 -0.99 17.12 10.51
C PHE A 189 -0.71 15.86 11.35
N GLN A 190 0.54 15.61 11.73
CA GLN A 190 0.90 14.51 12.62
C GLN A 190 0.09 14.52 13.92
N GLY A 191 -0.42 13.35 14.33
CA GLY A 191 -1.28 13.20 15.52
C GLY A 191 -2.74 13.60 15.31
N GLN A 192 -3.13 14.00 14.10
CA GLN A 192 -4.53 14.28 13.73
C GLN A 192 -5.08 13.30 12.69
N LEU A 193 -4.20 12.78 11.81
CA LEU A 193 -4.63 11.97 10.67
C LEU A 193 -5.13 10.58 11.06
N GLY A 194 -4.77 10.01 12.21
CA GLY A 194 -5.31 8.72 12.66
C GLY A 194 -6.81 8.77 12.91
N GLU A 195 -7.30 9.86 13.53
CA GLU A 195 -8.74 10.10 13.72
C GLU A 195 -9.44 10.44 12.40
N MET A 196 -8.80 11.21 11.51
CA MET A 196 -9.34 11.50 10.18
C MET A 196 -9.47 10.24 9.32
N LEU A 197 -8.44 9.39 9.30
CA LEU A 197 -8.44 8.12 8.59
C LEU A 197 -9.48 7.17 9.18
N LYS A 198 -9.68 7.13 10.51
CA LYS A 198 -10.78 6.35 11.12
C LYS A 198 -12.14 6.73 10.55
N ARG A 199 -12.46 8.04 10.50
CA ARG A 199 -13.74 8.52 9.94
C ARG A 199 -13.87 8.20 8.47
N THR A 200 -12.77 8.35 7.74
CA THR A 200 -12.67 8.02 6.31
C THR A 200 -12.94 6.53 6.07
N LEU A 201 -12.30 5.64 6.84
CA LEU A 201 -12.53 4.19 6.77
C LEU A 201 -13.96 3.84 7.15
N GLN A 202 -14.52 4.43 8.21
CA GLN A 202 -15.91 4.19 8.58
C GLN A 202 -16.88 4.59 7.45
N ARG A 203 -16.70 5.78 6.85
CA ARG A 203 -17.47 6.24 5.67
C ARG A 203 -17.30 5.31 4.48
N PHE A 204 -16.06 4.92 4.16
CA PHE A 204 -15.72 4.00 3.07
C PHE A 204 -16.41 2.65 3.22
N VAL A 205 -16.28 2.02 4.39
CA VAL A 205 -16.88 0.71 4.66
C VAL A 205 -18.40 0.80 4.65
N THR A 206 -18.98 1.86 5.23
CA THR A 206 -20.45 2.06 5.21
C THR A 206 -20.97 2.21 3.79
N LYS A 207 -20.27 2.99 2.95
CA LYS A 207 -20.64 3.25 1.56
C LYS A 207 -20.59 1.98 0.70
N HIS A 208 -19.62 1.10 0.94
CA HIS A 208 -19.33 -0.05 0.08
C HIS A 208 -19.68 -1.41 0.71
N ALA A 209 -20.34 -1.44 1.87
CA ALA A 209 -20.64 -2.67 2.61
C ALA A 209 -21.33 -3.74 1.75
N ALA A 210 -22.27 -3.35 0.89
CA ALA A 210 -22.98 -4.27 0.00
C ALA A 210 -22.09 -4.94 -1.06
N SER A 211 -20.92 -4.36 -1.35
CA SER A 211 -19.92 -4.91 -2.26
C SER A 211 -18.88 -5.79 -1.56
N PHE A 212 -18.91 -5.86 -0.23
CA PHE A 212 -17.89 -6.52 0.61
C PHE A 212 -18.42 -7.80 1.28
N ASN A 213 -19.16 -8.61 0.53
CA ASN A 213 -19.81 -9.84 1.04
C ASN A 213 -18.84 -10.95 1.48
N HIS A 214 -17.54 -10.80 1.17
CA HIS A 214 -16.47 -11.69 1.59
C HIS A 214 -15.43 -10.99 2.47
N VAL A 215 -15.80 -9.89 3.13
CA VAL A 215 -14.99 -9.21 4.15
C VAL A 215 -15.74 -9.28 5.47
N ARG A 216 -15.20 -10.07 6.42
CA ARG A 216 -15.81 -10.28 7.73
C ARG A 216 -15.48 -9.18 8.71
N ALA A 217 -14.24 -8.71 8.70
CA ALA A 217 -13.79 -7.70 9.64
C ALA A 217 -12.69 -6.81 9.07
N ILE A 218 -12.68 -5.56 9.54
CA ILE A 218 -11.60 -4.60 9.30
C ILE A 218 -11.08 -4.16 10.66
N TYR A 219 -9.81 -4.50 10.94
CA TYR A 219 -9.11 -4.20 12.18
C TYR A 219 -8.17 -3.01 11.97
N TYR A 220 -8.62 -1.82 12.34
CA TYR A 220 -7.85 -0.58 12.22
C TYR A 220 -7.05 -0.29 13.49
N ASP A 221 -5.73 -0.21 13.33
CA ASP A 221 -4.78 0.07 14.40
C ASP A 221 -3.89 1.27 14.02
N PRO A 222 -4.23 2.47 14.50
CA PRO A 222 -3.42 3.67 14.31
C PRO A 222 -2.30 3.81 15.36
N TYR A 223 -1.86 2.71 15.96
CA TYR A 223 -0.90 2.61 17.06
C TYR A 223 -1.36 3.29 18.37
N ARG A 224 -1.50 4.62 18.37
CA ARG A 224 -1.84 5.43 19.56
C ARG A 224 -3.09 6.29 19.40
N GLU A 225 -3.34 6.80 18.20
CA GLU A 225 -4.49 7.70 17.99
C GLU A 225 -5.82 6.94 18.18
N CYS A 226 -6.94 7.65 18.33
CA CYS A 226 -8.27 7.07 18.54
C CYS A 226 -8.45 6.33 19.88
N GLN A 227 -9.64 5.75 20.09
CA GLN A 227 -9.99 4.91 21.24
C GLN A 227 -10.57 3.59 20.73
N ASN A 228 -10.54 2.55 21.56
CA ASN A 228 -11.16 1.27 21.21
C ASN A 228 -12.65 1.48 20.88
N LYS A 229 -13.05 1.16 19.66
CA LYS A 229 -14.44 1.27 19.19
C LYS A 229 -14.79 0.14 18.24
N ARG A 230 -16.04 -0.29 18.25
CA ARG A 230 -16.57 -1.32 17.35
C ARG A 230 -17.81 -0.78 16.67
N HIS A 231 -17.89 -0.96 15.36
CA HIS A 231 -19.02 -0.56 14.54
C HIS A 231 -19.44 -1.75 13.69
N GLU A 232 -20.68 -2.19 13.84
CA GLU A 232 -21.25 -3.24 13.00
C GLU A 232 -21.95 -2.63 11.79
N ILE A 233 -21.66 -3.17 10.62
CA ILE A 233 -22.23 -2.74 9.34
C ILE A 233 -22.71 -4.00 8.61
N GLY A 234 -23.94 -4.41 8.92
CA GLY A 234 -24.44 -5.72 8.49
C GLY A 234 -23.65 -6.85 9.17
N GLU A 235 -23.05 -7.71 8.36
CA GLU A 235 -22.20 -8.81 8.84
C GLU A 235 -20.71 -8.45 8.94
N LEU A 236 -20.34 -7.22 8.56
CA LEU A 236 -18.97 -6.72 8.62
C LEU A 236 -18.74 -5.94 9.91
N SER A 237 -17.70 -6.31 10.66
CA SER A 237 -17.27 -5.58 11.85
C SER A 237 -16.10 -4.64 11.56
N PHE A 238 -16.26 -3.35 11.82
CA PHE A 238 -15.18 -2.37 11.80
C PHE A 238 -14.68 -2.12 13.24
N LEU A 239 -13.47 -2.61 13.53
CA LEU A 239 -12.84 -2.54 14.84
C LEU A 239 -11.72 -1.50 14.81
N VAL A 240 -11.79 -0.51 15.69
CA VAL A 240 -10.71 0.45 15.95
C VAL A 240 -10.00 -0.01 17.20
N ARG A 241 -8.75 -0.44 17.08
CA ARG A 241 -7.95 -1.07 18.15
C ARG A 241 -6.52 -0.56 18.11
N PRO A 242 -6.25 0.66 18.61
CA PRO A 242 -4.89 1.18 18.71
C PRO A 242 -4.04 0.23 19.55
N LEU A 243 -2.86 -0.14 19.05
CA LEU A 243 -1.97 -1.12 19.68
C LEU A 243 -1.68 -0.77 21.14
N THR A 244 -1.46 0.50 21.45
CA THR A 244 -1.12 0.98 22.81
C THR A 244 -2.30 1.04 23.77
N HIS A 245 -3.51 0.67 23.33
CA HIS A 245 -4.74 0.73 24.13
C HIS A 245 -5.20 -0.68 24.55
N GLY A 246 -4.26 -1.51 25.04
CA GLY A 246 -4.53 -2.86 25.54
C GLY A 246 -4.59 -3.93 24.45
N ASN A 247 -4.10 -3.64 23.24
CA ASN A 247 -4.13 -4.53 22.08
C ASN A 247 -2.72 -5.02 21.68
N GLU A 248 -1.72 -4.90 22.56
CA GLU A 248 -0.31 -5.14 22.26
C GLU A 248 -0.03 -6.59 21.79
N HIS A 249 -0.90 -7.53 22.17
CA HIS A 249 -0.87 -8.94 21.79
C HIS A 249 -1.52 -9.24 20.43
N LYS A 250 -2.07 -8.22 19.75
CA LYS A 250 -2.73 -8.32 18.43
C LYS A 250 -2.08 -7.38 17.39
N PRO A 251 -0.76 -7.48 17.14
CA PRO A 251 -0.10 -6.71 16.07
C PRO A 251 -0.61 -7.12 14.68
N GLN A 252 -0.20 -6.41 13.63
CA GLN A 252 -0.82 -6.46 12.29
C GLN A 252 -0.77 -7.81 11.56
N LEU A 253 0.16 -8.72 11.86
CA LEU A 253 0.38 -9.95 11.07
C LEU A 253 0.07 -11.22 11.87
N CYS A 254 -1.02 -11.24 12.64
CA CYS A 254 -1.43 -12.41 13.42
C CYS A 254 -2.44 -13.29 12.66
N HIS A 255 -2.59 -14.55 13.09
CA HIS A 255 -3.70 -15.37 12.62
C HIS A 255 -5.05 -14.67 12.86
N PRO A 256 -6.03 -14.79 11.95
CA PRO A 256 -7.32 -14.13 12.11
C PRO A 256 -8.02 -14.38 13.45
N THR A 257 -7.92 -15.61 13.98
CA THR A 257 -8.50 -15.99 15.29
C THR A 257 -7.88 -15.21 16.46
N THR A 258 -6.66 -14.69 16.33
CA THR A 258 -6.05 -13.83 17.37
C THR A 258 -6.84 -12.53 17.55
N TYR A 259 -7.55 -12.05 16.53
CA TYR A 259 -8.30 -10.80 16.61
C TYR A 259 -9.70 -10.96 17.19
N GLU A 260 -10.19 -12.18 17.36
CA GLU A 260 -11.53 -12.46 17.88
C GLU A 260 -11.80 -11.75 19.22
N GLU A 261 -13.02 -11.26 19.35
CA GLU A 261 -13.62 -10.81 20.60
C GLU A 261 -14.85 -11.67 20.90
N SER A 262 -15.45 -11.45 22.08
CA SER A 262 -16.64 -12.21 22.48
C SER A 262 -17.75 -12.12 21.43
N GLY A 263 -18.09 -13.26 20.82
CA GLY A 263 -19.13 -13.38 19.79
C GLY A 263 -18.63 -13.40 18.35
N ASP A 264 -17.32 -13.22 18.13
CA ASP A 264 -16.70 -13.36 16.82
C ASP A 264 -16.41 -14.83 16.47
N ASP A 265 -16.37 -15.10 15.16
CA ASP A 265 -15.80 -16.31 14.58
C ASP A 265 -15.05 -15.90 13.32
N PHE A 266 -13.72 -15.95 13.40
CA PHE A 266 -12.78 -15.67 12.33
C PHE A 266 -12.04 -16.94 11.87
N SER A 267 -12.50 -18.13 12.27
CA SER A 267 -11.88 -19.41 11.90
C SER A 267 -11.88 -19.67 10.38
N ASN A 268 -12.85 -19.12 9.66
CA ASN A 268 -12.92 -19.18 8.19
C ASN A 268 -12.33 -17.95 7.49
N CYS A 269 -11.63 -17.07 8.22
CA CYS A 269 -11.00 -15.90 7.61
C CYS A 269 -9.57 -16.22 7.11
N GLU A 270 -9.18 -15.57 6.02
CA GLU A 270 -7.78 -15.41 5.61
C GLU A 270 -7.32 -14.01 6.01
N LEU A 271 -6.06 -13.88 6.45
CA LEU A 271 -5.51 -12.58 6.82
C LEU A 271 -5.15 -11.79 5.56
N VAL A 272 -5.58 -10.53 5.54
CA VAL A 272 -5.08 -9.50 4.63
C VAL A 272 -4.56 -8.35 5.47
N SER A 273 -3.35 -7.88 5.22
CA SER A 273 -2.80 -6.71 5.91
C SER A 273 -2.56 -5.59 4.92
N ALA A 274 -3.26 -4.46 5.08
CA ALA A 274 -2.93 -3.25 4.35
C ALA A 274 -1.57 -2.73 4.82
N VAL A 275 -0.76 -2.22 3.90
CA VAL A 275 0.57 -1.68 4.18
C VAL A 275 0.58 -0.19 3.87
N ALA A 276 1.09 0.62 4.81
CA ALA A 276 1.28 2.04 4.63
C ALA A 276 2.47 2.28 3.68
N TRP A 277 2.17 2.23 2.37
CA TRP A 277 3.15 2.38 1.31
C TRP A 277 3.30 3.84 0.89
N ASP A 278 4.19 4.10 -0.06
CA ASP A 278 4.43 5.42 -0.62
C ASP A 278 4.42 5.44 -2.16
N HIS A 279 4.47 6.67 -2.68
CA HIS A 279 4.29 6.96 -4.09
C HIS A 279 5.45 6.45 -4.94
N VAL A 280 6.67 6.33 -4.43
CA VAL A 280 7.88 6.24 -5.26
C VAL A 280 8.83 5.09 -4.92
N SER A 281 8.63 4.38 -3.82
CA SER A 281 9.42 3.20 -3.43
C SER A 281 8.81 1.90 -3.95
N TRP A 282 9.58 0.80 -4.00
CA TRP A 282 9.00 -0.52 -4.17
C TRP A 282 8.35 -1.01 -2.86
N PRO A 283 7.39 -1.94 -2.91
CA PRO A 283 6.79 -2.48 -1.68
C PRO A 283 7.86 -3.11 -0.78
N GLY A 284 8.01 -2.60 0.45
CA GLY A 284 9.04 -2.93 1.42
C GLY A 284 10.01 -1.79 1.73
N ASN A 285 10.17 -0.80 0.86
CA ASN A 285 11.00 0.41 1.02
C ASN A 285 12.30 0.23 1.85
N ASP A 286 12.27 0.62 3.14
CA ASP A 286 13.39 0.52 4.09
C ASP A 286 14.05 -0.87 4.10
N PHE A 287 13.27 -1.92 3.87
CA PHE A 287 13.74 -3.29 3.92
C PHE A 287 14.75 -3.62 2.81
N TYR A 288 14.67 -2.93 1.67
CA TYR A 288 15.59 -3.19 0.55
C TYR A 288 17.05 -2.93 0.92
N VAL A 289 17.32 -2.08 1.91
CA VAL A 289 18.66 -1.80 2.44
C VAL A 289 18.93 -2.48 3.80
N GLY A 290 18.13 -3.48 4.16
CA GLY A 290 18.28 -4.27 5.39
C GLY A 290 17.70 -3.63 6.65
N SER A 291 16.90 -2.56 6.51
CA SER A 291 16.27 -1.88 7.64
C SER A 291 14.85 -2.39 7.87
N ARG A 292 14.61 -2.99 9.05
CA ARG A 292 13.28 -3.40 9.50
C ARG A 292 12.60 -2.24 10.24
N ALA A 293 12.32 -1.18 9.51
CA ALA A 293 11.69 0.04 10.00
C ALA A 293 10.46 0.39 9.16
N THR A 294 9.64 1.32 9.68
CA THR A 294 8.34 1.72 9.10
C THR A 294 7.34 0.54 9.00
N ASP A 295 6.07 0.82 8.71
CA ASP A 295 5.10 -0.27 8.49
C ASP A 295 5.46 -1.09 7.24
N ASP A 296 5.92 -0.40 6.19
CA ASP A 296 6.29 -1.01 4.92
C ASP A 296 7.52 -1.92 5.04
N GLY A 297 8.62 -1.43 5.63
CA GLY A 297 9.81 -2.25 5.82
C GLY A 297 9.64 -3.37 6.85
N VAL A 298 8.84 -3.18 7.90
CA VAL A 298 8.52 -4.26 8.85
C VAL A 298 7.74 -5.37 8.17
N LYS A 299 6.69 -5.04 7.41
CA LYS A 299 5.89 -6.06 6.69
C LYS A 299 6.66 -6.68 5.52
N GLY A 300 7.55 -5.92 4.90
CA GLY A 300 8.51 -6.42 3.91
C GLY A 300 9.46 -7.47 4.50
N ALA A 301 10.00 -7.21 5.69
CA ALA A 301 10.91 -8.13 6.38
C ALA A 301 10.21 -9.38 6.96
N ALA A 302 8.98 -9.22 7.45
CA ALA A 302 8.21 -10.29 8.10
C ALA A 302 7.57 -11.29 7.12
N THR A 303 7.72 -11.05 5.80
CA THR A 303 7.06 -11.84 4.74
C THR A 303 8.02 -12.16 3.60
N ASP A 304 7.61 -13.04 2.68
CA ASP A 304 8.35 -13.35 1.46
C ASP A 304 8.05 -12.38 0.29
N VAL A 305 7.54 -11.17 0.56
CA VAL A 305 7.06 -10.26 -0.49
C VAL A 305 8.15 -9.89 -1.51
N THR A 306 9.40 -9.75 -1.09
CA THR A 306 10.52 -9.48 -2.00
C THR A 306 10.72 -10.61 -3.00
N ALA A 307 10.52 -11.87 -2.61
CA ALA A 307 10.51 -13.01 -3.52
C ALA A 307 9.26 -13.06 -4.40
N VAL A 308 8.12 -12.56 -3.92
CA VAL A 308 6.89 -12.42 -4.73
C VAL A 308 7.07 -11.39 -5.85
N LEU A 309 7.74 -10.28 -5.55
CA LEU A 309 7.99 -9.18 -6.49
C LEU A 309 9.10 -9.50 -7.50
N THR A 310 10.21 -10.07 -7.02
CA THR A 310 11.40 -10.33 -7.87
C THR A 310 11.37 -11.68 -8.56
N GLY A 311 10.59 -12.64 -8.05
CA GLY A 311 10.64 -14.04 -8.49
C GLY A 311 11.87 -14.81 -7.98
N ILE A 312 12.73 -14.19 -7.16
CA ILE A 312 13.94 -14.81 -6.62
C ILE A 312 13.70 -15.15 -5.15
N SER A 313 13.87 -16.42 -4.78
CA SER A 313 13.60 -16.89 -3.42
C SER A 313 14.71 -16.49 -2.45
N GLY A 314 14.31 -16.07 -1.26
CA GLY A 314 15.18 -15.77 -0.12
C GLY A 314 14.97 -16.78 1.00
N THR A 315 15.31 -16.43 2.23
CA THR A 315 15.06 -17.26 3.41
C THR A 315 14.79 -16.41 4.63
N TYR A 316 13.77 -16.75 5.41
CA TYR A 316 13.51 -16.08 6.68
C TYR A 316 14.56 -16.48 7.72
N ASN A 317 15.25 -15.47 8.25
CA ASN A 317 16.27 -15.62 9.27
C ASN A 317 15.69 -15.24 10.64
N PRO A 318 15.46 -16.22 11.55
CA PRO A 318 14.86 -15.96 12.87
C PRO A 318 15.79 -15.23 13.84
N GLN A 319 17.08 -15.11 13.55
CA GLN A 319 18.03 -14.35 14.36
C GLN A 319 17.94 -12.85 14.06
N THR A 320 17.68 -12.48 12.80
CA THR A 320 17.53 -11.08 12.37
C THR A 320 16.06 -10.66 12.28
N ASN A 321 15.12 -11.61 12.28
CA ASN A 321 13.68 -11.42 12.05
C ASN A 321 13.38 -10.80 10.68
N GLN A 322 14.08 -11.27 9.64
CA GLN A 322 14.01 -10.74 8.29
C GLN A 322 13.98 -11.85 7.23
N TYR A 323 13.25 -11.65 6.14
CA TYR A 323 13.32 -12.50 4.95
C TYR A 323 14.49 -12.10 4.04
N GLU A 324 15.65 -12.66 4.31
CA GLU A 324 16.92 -12.27 3.68
C GLU A 324 17.03 -12.77 2.21
N PRO A 325 17.77 -12.05 1.34
CA PRO A 325 18.06 -12.53 -0.02
C PRO A 325 18.93 -13.79 0.02
N PRO A 326 19.13 -14.48 -1.13
CA PRO A 326 20.15 -15.52 -1.23
C PRO A 326 21.51 -15.06 -0.69
N THR A 327 22.25 -15.97 -0.06
CA THR A 327 23.52 -15.68 0.64
C THR A 327 24.62 -15.07 -0.23
N THR A 328 24.45 -15.06 -1.55
CA THR A 328 25.33 -14.38 -2.52
C THR A 328 25.15 -12.86 -2.55
N TYR A 329 24.12 -12.31 -1.90
CA TYR A 329 23.81 -10.88 -1.83
C TYR A 329 23.74 -10.44 -0.36
N HIS A 330 24.16 -9.21 -0.06
CA HIS A 330 24.06 -8.68 1.30
C HIS A 330 22.66 -8.11 1.60
N THR A 331 22.06 -7.46 0.61
CA THR A 331 20.71 -6.87 0.70
C THR A 331 19.87 -7.19 -0.53
N TRP A 332 18.54 -7.01 -0.43
CA TRP A 332 17.66 -7.11 -1.59
C TRP A 332 17.96 -6.03 -2.63
N ASN A 333 18.43 -4.84 -2.22
CA ASN A 333 18.86 -3.81 -3.15
C ASN A 333 20.08 -4.26 -3.99
N ASP A 334 21.05 -4.96 -3.40
CA ASP A 334 22.19 -5.50 -4.15
C ASP A 334 21.74 -6.51 -5.21
N LEU A 335 20.78 -7.35 -4.84
CA LEU A 335 20.15 -8.30 -5.75
C LEU A 335 19.45 -7.57 -6.90
N ILE A 336 18.67 -6.52 -6.61
CA ILE A 336 17.96 -5.79 -7.66
C ILE A 336 18.94 -5.08 -8.60
N LEU A 337 20.01 -4.47 -8.08
CA LEU A 337 21.01 -3.80 -8.91
C LEU A 337 21.73 -4.79 -9.85
N LYS A 338 21.97 -6.02 -9.39
CA LYS A 338 22.69 -7.04 -10.15
C LYS A 338 21.79 -7.81 -11.13
N GLU A 339 20.66 -8.31 -10.66
CA GLU A 339 19.75 -9.15 -11.45
C GLU A 339 18.73 -8.33 -12.27
N LYS A 340 18.57 -7.04 -11.94
CA LYS A 340 17.67 -6.10 -12.61
C LYS A 340 16.24 -6.63 -12.80
N PRO A 341 15.60 -7.24 -11.78
CA PRO A 341 14.17 -7.46 -11.82
C PRO A 341 13.45 -6.11 -11.92
N ASP A 342 12.20 -6.12 -12.36
CA ASP A 342 11.41 -4.91 -12.56
C ASP A 342 9.97 -5.11 -12.09
N LEU A 343 9.28 -4.02 -11.76
CA LEU A 343 7.85 -4.04 -11.48
C LEU A 343 7.08 -4.08 -12.80
N MET A 344 6.37 -5.18 -13.02
CA MET A 344 5.55 -5.44 -14.19
C MET A 344 4.11 -5.04 -13.89
N LEU A 345 3.54 -4.17 -14.72
CA LEU A 345 2.18 -3.65 -14.62
C LEU A 345 1.29 -4.14 -15.75
N CYS A 346 1.71 -4.10 -17.02
CA CYS A 346 0.89 -4.50 -18.17
C CYS A 346 0.31 -5.92 -18.04
N THR A 347 1.04 -6.83 -17.40
CA THR A 347 0.61 -8.22 -17.20
C THR A 347 -0.09 -8.48 -15.87
N THR A 348 -0.14 -7.48 -14.98
CA THR A 348 -0.65 -7.60 -13.60
C THR A 348 -1.75 -6.59 -13.29
N LEU A 349 -2.01 -5.62 -14.19
CA LEU A 349 -2.93 -4.52 -13.97
C LEU A 349 -4.38 -5.03 -13.95
N ARG A 350 -5.10 -4.63 -12.91
CA ARG A 350 -6.57 -4.70 -12.86
C ARG A 350 -7.13 -3.33 -12.53
N ILE A 351 -8.18 -2.95 -13.26
CA ILE A 351 -8.87 -1.68 -13.12
C ILE A 351 -10.20 -1.93 -12.39
N PHE A 352 -10.49 -1.14 -11.36
CA PHE A 352 -11.67 -1.30 -10.52
C PHE A 352 -12.53 -0.03 -10.41
N PRO A 353 -13.86 -0.14 -10.29
CA PRO A 353 -14.63 -1.38 -10.49
C PRO A 353 -14.47 -1.90 -11.93
N PRO A 354 -14.65 -3.20 -12.19
CA PRO A 354 -14.59 -3.73 -13.55
C PRO A 354 -15.62 -2.99 -14.41
N THR A 355 -15.24 -2.67 -15.65
CA THR A 355 -16.21 -2.09 -16.60
C THR A 355 -17.30 -3.13 -16.86
N PRO A 356 -18.60 -2.75 -16.87
CA PRO A 356 -19.71 -3.68 -17.06
C PRO A 356 -19.62 -4.55 -18.31
#